data_AF-A0A5D4RJ95-F1
#
_entry.id   AF-A0A5D4RJ95-F1
#
_cell.length_a   1.000
_cell.length_b   1.000
_cell.length_c   1.000
_cell.angle_alpha   90.00
_cell.angle_beta   90.00
_cell.angle_gamma   90.00
#
_symmetry.space_group_name_H-M   'P 1'
#
loop_
_entity.id
_entity.type
_entity.pdbx_description
1 polymer ?
#
loop_
_entity_poly.entity_id
_entity_poly.type
_entity_poly.pdbx_seq_one_letter_code
_entity_poly.pdbx_strand_id
1 'polypeptide(L)'
;MKKLLYVLMAGLVLLTSACSIGSSPDKAVEALYKAALKNDEETYNNIVGGNSDLVGSIDMVAGMVREMGGVEKLNFETIKKKNLLKEIEEDLDEQYQNPWEVVMVSPKKSEDEDEEVVFWIMEKDDGDYLVGEVDTDYKDDVLK
;
A
#
# COMPACT_ATOMS: atom_id res chain seq x y z
N MET A 1 16.07 -36.96 -48.42
CA MET A 1 16.40 -35.57 -48.80
C MET A 1 15.48 -34.63 -48.04
N LYS A 2 16.06 -33.63 -47.34
CA LYS A 2 15.49 -32.34 -46.89
C LYS A 2 14.37 -32.43 -45.83
N LYS A 3 14.61 -32.16 -44.54
CA LYS A 3 14.88 -30.86 -43.86
C LYS A 3 13.84 -29.78 -44.20
N LEU A 4 13.41 -29.07 -43.16
CA LEU A 4 12.51 -27.89 -43.07
C LEU A 4 11.09 -28.28 -42.61
N LEU A 5 10.51 -27.79 -41.52
CA LEU A 5 10.75 -26.58 -40.75
C LEU A 5 10.52 -26.82 -39.25
N TYR A 6 11.53 -26.50 -38.45
CA TYR A 6 11.31 -25.88 -37.15
C TYR A 6 10.80 -24.45 -37.42
N VAL A 7 9.55 -24.16 -37.08
CA VAL A 7 9.05 -22.81 -36.80
C VAL A 7 8.15 -22.99 -35.57
N LEU A 8 8.63 -22.78 -34.34
CA LEU A 8 8.95 -21.45 -33.81
C LEU A 8 7.70 -20.53 -33.85
N MET A 9 6.57 -21.03 -33.31
CA MET A 9 5.74 -20.21 -32.42
C MET A 9 6.19 -20.59 -31.00
N ALA A 10 7.21 -19.96 -30.41
CA ALA A 10 7.13 -18.60 -29.88
C ALA A 10 5.70 -18.38 -29.36
N GLY A 11 5.42 -18.85 -28.16
CA GLY A 11 5.80 -18.05 -27.01
C GLY A 11 4.78 -16.93 -26.87
N LEU A 12 3.52 -17.31 -26.67
CA LEU A 12 2.53 -16.44 -26.05
C LEU A 12 2.00 -17.15 -24.81
N VAL A 13 2.94 -17.56 -23.94
CA VAL A 13 2.62 -17.53 -22.53
C VAL A 13 2.53 -16.05 -22.22
N LEU A 14 1.33 -15.48 -22.39
CA LEU A 14 0.90 -14.29 -21.65
C LEU A 14 0.89 -14.73 -20.18
N LEU A 15 2.08 -14.89 -19.61
CA LEU A 15 2.31 -14.49 -18.24
C LEU A 15 2.03 -13.00 -18.31
N THR A 16 0.76 -12.65 -18.17
CA THR A 16 0.40 -11.40 -17.52
C THR A 16 1.24 -11.43 -16.28
N SER A 17 2.36 -10.70 -16.31
CA SER A 17 3.05 -10.30 -15.12
C SER A 17 1.97 -9.59 -14.33
N ALA A 18 1.24 -10.35 -13.50
CA ALA A 18 0.76 -9.84 -12.24
C ALA A 18 2.05 -9.36 -11.58
N CYS A 19 2.39 -8.11 -11.88
CA CYS A 19 3.34 -7.36 -11.09
C CYS A 19 2.69 -7.40 -9.73
N SER A 20 3.10 -8.36 -8.89
CA SER A 20 2.58 -8.50 -7.52
C SER A 20 2.64 -7.12 -6.92
N ILE A 21 1.48 -6.61 -6.55
CA ILE A 21 1.32 -5.23 -6.17
C ILE A 21 1.94 -5.11 -4.79
N GLY A 22 3.23 -4.71 -4.76
CA GLY A 22 4.04 -4.62 -3.54
C GLY A 22 4.32 -5.99 -2.91
N SER A 23 5.59 -6.42 -2.88
CA SER A 23 6.00 -7.62 -2.13
C SER A 23 5.83 -7.50 -0.60
N SER A 24 5.51 -6.29 -0.12
CA SER A 24 5.35 -5.91 1.28
C SER A 24 4.39 -4.70 1.38
N PRO A 25 3.69 -4.51 2.52
CA PRO A 25 2.63 -3.50 2.62
C PRO A 25 3.17 -2.06 2.52
N ASP A 26 4.36 -1.77 3.04
CA ASP A 26 5.01 -0.46 2.88
C ASP A 26 5.23 -0.11 1.40
N LYS A 27 5.60 -1.10 0.58
CA LYS A 27 5.79 -0.93 -0.87
C LYS A 27 4.47 -0.77 -1.60
N ALA A 28 3.41 -1.41 -1.13
CA ALA A 28 2.06 -1.22 -1.68
C ALA A 28 1.58 0.23 -1.44
N VAL A 29 1.74 0.77 -0.22
CA VAL A 29 1.39 2.18 0.09
C VAL A 29 2.28 3.16 -0.69
N GLU A 30 3.59 2.89 -0.79
CA GLU A 30 4.49 3.72 -1.61
C GLU A 30 4.07 3.71 -3.10
N ALA A 31 3.63 2.56 -3.62
CA ALA A 31 3.12 2.42 -4.98
C ALA A 31 1.79 3.16 -5.17
N LEU A 32 0.88 3.10 -4.19
CA LEU A 32 -0.38 3.83 -4.17
C LEU A 32 -0.14 5.34 -4.31
N TYR A 33 0.79 5.88 -3.52
CA TYR A 33 1.13 7.31 -3.55
C TYR A 33 1.73 7.72 -4.89
N LYS A 34 2.62 6.89 -5.45
CA LYS A 34 3.20 7.14 -6.78
C LYS A 34 2.16 7.06 -7.89
N ALA A 35 1.21 6.13 -7.79
CA ALA A 35 0.12 5.99 -8.74
C ALA A 35 -0.79 7.22 -8.70
N ALA A 36 -1.14 7.67 -7.49
CA ALA A 36 -1.93 8.88 -7.29
C ALA A 36 -1.28 10.13 -7.91
N LEU A 37 0.00 10.37 -7.64
CA LEU A 37 0.72 11.52 -8.21
C LEU A 37 0.82 11.50 -9.74
N LYS A 38 0.82 10.32 -10.34
CA LYS A 38 0.92 10.13 -11.80
C LYS A 38 -0.44 10.00 -12.49
N ASN A 39 -1.53 10.06 -11.74
CA ASN A 39 -2.88 9.74 -12.21
C ASN A 39 -2.96 8.35 -12.88
N ASP A 40 -2.25 7.37 -12.31
CA ASP A 40 -2.30 5.97 -12.73
C ASP A 40 -3.46 5.27 -12.00
N GLU A 41 -4.66 5.42 -12.56
CA GLU A 41 -5.90 4.89 -11.98
C GLU A 41 -5.92 3.36 -11.91
N GLU A 42 -5.26 2.66 -12.83
CA GLU A 42 -5.23 1.19 -12.83
C GLU A 42 -4.47 0.69 -11.60
N THR A 43 -3.23 1.15 -11.41
CA THR A 43 -2.44 0.76 -10.25
C THR A 43 -3.09 1.21 -8.95
N TYR A 44 -3.63 2.44 -8.91
CA TYR A 44 -4.31 2.98 -7.74
C TYR A 44 -5.52 2.14 -7.35
N ASN A 45 -6.43 1.89 -8.31
CA ASN A 45 -7.67 1.16 -8.05
C ASN A 45 -7.41 -0.31 -7.68
N ASN A 46 -6.34 -0.91 -8.21
CA ASN A 46 -5.95 -2.26 -7.80
C ASN A 46 -5.47 -2.31 -6.34
N ILE A 47 -4.71 -1.31 -5.86
CA ILE A 47 -4.22 -1.27 -4.47
C ILE A 47 -5.35 -0.94 -3.48
N VAL A 48 -6.25 -0.02 -3.81
CA VAL A 48 -7.37 0.31 -2.90
C VAL A 48 -8.37 -0.84 -2.78
N GLY A 49 -8.30 -1.87 -3.63
CA GLY A 49 -9.03 -3.13 -3.44
C GLY A 49 -10.56 -3.01 -3.43
N GLY A 50 -11.11 -1.89 -3.93
CA GLY A 50 -12.54 -1.61 -3.85
C GLY A 50 -13.01 -0.92 -2.56
N ASN A 51 -12.10 -0.43 -1.71
CA ASN A 51 -12.43 0.44 -0.58
C ASN A 51 -13.24 1.65 -1.08
N SER A 52 -14.52 1.73 -0.69
CA SER A 52 -15.48 2.69 -1.25
C SER A 52 -15.12 4.14 -1.03
N ASP A 53 -14.36 4.43 0.02
CA ASP A 53 -14.01 5.80 0.41
C ASP A 53 -12.83 6.31 -0.42
N LEU A 54 -12.01 5.39 -0.93
CA LEU A 54 -10.82 5.69 -1.72
C LEU A 54 -11.02 5.47 -3.21
N VAL A 55 -11.95 4.62 -3.65
CA VAL A 55 -12.25 4.45 -5.07
C VAL A 55 -12.70 5.79 -5.68
N GLY A 56 -11.96 6.24 -6.69
CA GLY A 56 -12.19 7.55 -7.33
C GLY A 56 -11.61 8.75 -6.58
N SER A 57 -10.98 8.55 -5.41
CA SER A 57 -10.36 9.58 -4.57
C SER A 57 -8.86 9.77 -4.88
N ILE A 58 -8.42 9.42 -6.10
CA ILE A 58 -7.01 9.50 -6.52
C ILE A 58 -6.43 10.91 -6.36
N ASP A 59 -7.21 11.93 -6.68
CA ASP A 59 -6.80 13.34 -6.56
C ASP A 59 -6.63 13.77 -5.10
N MET A 60 -7.43 13.21 -4.18
CA MET A 60 -7.32 13.46 -2.74
C MET A 60 -5.99 12.90 -2.21
N VAL A 61 -5.70 11.64 -2.51
CA VAL A 61 -4.42 11.01 -2.13
C VAL A 61 -3.25 11.76 -2.75
N ALA A 62 -3.35 12.15 -4.03
CA ALA A 62 -2.32 12.94 -4.69
C ALA A 62 -2.13 14.32 -4.02
N GLY A 63 -3.21 14.95 -3.55
CA GLY A 63 -3.18 16.20 -2.76
C GLY A 63 -2.40 16.03 -1.46
N MET A 64 -2.78 15.05 -0.65
CA MET A 64 -2.12 14.71 0.62
C MET A 64 -0.62 14.47 0.41
N VAL A 65 -0.23 13.70 -0.62
CA VAL A 65 1.20 13.43 -0.92
C VAL A 65 1.97 14.71 -1.29
N ARG A 66 1.33 15.65 -2.00
CA ARG A 66 1.95 16.94 -2.34
C ARG A 66 2.10 17.82 -1.10
N GLU A 67 1.12 17.82 -0.21
CA GLU A 67 1.15 18.56 1.07
C GLU A 67 2.27 18.05 1.98
N MET A 68 2.50 16.73 2.00
CA MET A 68 3.64 16.12 2.69
C MET A 68 5.00 16.33 2.00
N GLY A 69 5.04 17.12 0.91
CA GLY A 69 6.27 17.49 0.21
C GLY A 69 6.79 16.46 -0.80
N GLY A 70 5.98 15.47 -1.17
CA GLY A 70 6.32 14.44 -2.16
C GLY A 70 6.79 13.12 -1.56
N VAL A 71 6.62 12.02 -2.31
CA VAL A 71 6.93 10.64 -1.87
C VAL A 71 8.38 10.50 -1.42
N GLU A 72 9.32 11.21 -2.04
CA GLU A 72 10.74 11.15 -1.69
C GLU A 72 11.07 11.73 -0.31
N LYS A 73 10.17 12.53 0.26
CA LYS A 73 10.28 13.11 1.61
C LYS A 73 9.65 12.25 2.69
N LEU A 74 9.02 11.13 2.32
CA LEU A 74 8.27 10.27 3.22
C LEU A 74 9.03 8.99 3.58
N ASN A 75 8.93 8.61 4.84
CA ASN A 75 9.28 7.30 5.34
C ASN A 75 8.04 6.41 5.34
N PHE A 76 8.18 5.16 4.91
CA PHE A 76 7.14 4.16 4.93
C PHE A 76 7.63 3.01 5.80
N GLU A 77 6.93 2.74 6.89
CA GLU A 77 7.35 1.74 7.87
C GLU A 77 6.22 0.78 8.19
N THR A 78 6.45 -0.51 7.95
CA THR A 78 5.55 -1.56 8.43
C THR A 78 5.71 -1.76 9.93
N ILE A 79 4.65 -1.45 10.66
CA ILE A 79 4.61 -1.59 12.11
C ILE A 79 4.34 -3.04 12.48
N LYS A 80 5.16 -3.60 13.37
CA LYS A 80 4.94 -4.95 13.90
C LYS A 80 3.78 -4.91 14.89
N LYS A 81 2.82 -5.84 14.80
CA LYS A 81 1.68 -5.95 15.73
C LYS A 81 2.06 -5.77 17.21
N LYS A 82 3.13 -6.42 17.66
CA LYS A 82 3.62 -6.31 19.04
C LYS A 82 3.98 -4.88 19.50
N ASN A 83 4.20 -3.95 18.58
CA ASN A 83 4.50 -2.54 18.85
C ASN A 83 3.24 -1.65 18.86
N LEU A 84 2.08 -2.16 18.43
CA LEU A 84 0.80 -1.45 18.54
C LEU A 84 0.30 -1.50 19.98
N LEU A 85 -0.48 -0.50 20.40
CA LEU A 85 -1.25 -0.59 21.63
C LEU A 85 -2.17 -1.82 21.58
N LYS A 86 -2.39 -2.43 22.74
CA LYS A 86 -3.12 -3.69 22.84
C LYS A 86 -4.58 -3.54 22.40
N GLU A 87 -5.20 -2.40 22.71
CA GLU A 87 -6.57 -2.07 22.32
C GLU A 87 -6.70 -2.00 20.79
N ILE A 88 -5.80 -1.28 20.13
CA ILE A 88 -5.75 -1.19 18.67
C ILE A 88 -5.53 -2.57 18.02
N GLU A 89 -4.62 -3.38 18.58
CA GLU A 89 -4.39 -4.74 18.08
C GLU A 89 -5.66 -5.61 18.19
N GLU A 90 -6.38 -5.54 19.32
CA GLU A 90 -7.62 -6.30 19.55
C GLU A 90 -8.74 -5.82 18.63
N ASP A 91 -8.91 -4.50 18.47
CA ASP A 91 -9.93 -3.92 17.58
C ASP A 91 -9.71 -4.34 16.11
N LEU A 92 -8.47 -4.26 15.63
CA LEU A 92 -8.13 -4.65 14.26
C LEU A 92 -8.28 -6.18 14.05
N ASP A 93 -7.96 -7.00 15.04
CA ASP A 93 -8.20 -8.45 15.00
C ASP A 93 -9.70 -8.81 15.00
N GLU A 94 -10.57 -7.96 15.58
CA GLU A 94 -12.03 -8.12 15.51
C GLU A 94 -12.62 -7.64 14.17
N GLN A 95 -12.05 -6.58 13.58
CA GLN A 95 -12.53 -5.97 12.35
C GLN A 95 -12.16 -6.76 11.09
N TYR A 96 -10.93 -7.28 11.00
CA TYR A 96 -10.39 -7.89 9.79
C TYR A 96 -10.32 -9.42 9.88
N GLN A 97 -10.88 -10.10 8.88
CA GLN A 97 -10.87 -11.57 8.82
C GLN A 97 -9.59 -12.12 8.20
N ASN A 98 -8.99 -11.40 7.24
CA ASN A 98 -7.72 -11.80 6.65
C ASN A 98 -6.55 -11.21 7.46
N PRO A 99 -5.32 -11.72 7.26
CA PRO A 99 -4.14 -11.15 7.88
C PRO A 99 -3.98 -9.68 7.49
N TRP A 100 -3.82 -8.82 8.49
CA TRP A 100 -3.61 -7.39 8.32
C TRP A 100 -2.24 -6.96 8.84
N GLU A 101 -1.72 -5.90 8.22
CA GLU A 101 -0.49 -5.22 8.60
C GLU A 101 -0.71 -3.69 8.59
N VAL A 102 0.04 -2.96 9.40
CA VAL A 102 -0.08 -1.50 9.50
C VAL A 102 1.15 -0.86 8.89
N VAL A 103 0.94 0.16 8.06
CA VAL A 103 2.01 0.99 7.51
C VAL A 103 1.87 2.40 8.06
N MET A 104 2.89 2.86 8.76
CA MET A 104 3.02 4.24 9.16
C MET A 104 3.74 5.02 8.05
N VAL A 105 3.19 6.18 7.70
CA VAL A 105 3.81 7.13 6.78
C VAL A 105 4.09 8.42 7.52
N SER A 106 5.37 8.80 7.58
CA SER A 106 5.84 9.98 8.29
C SER A 106 6.88 10.76 7.48
N PRO A 107 7.12 12.05 7.76
CA PRO A 107 8.23 12.76 7.11
C PRO A 107 9.60 12.19 7.51
N LYS A 108 10.52 12.06 6.55
CA LYS A 108 11.89 11.52 6.79
C LYS A 108 12.75 12.35 7.74
N LYS A 109 12.40 13.62 7.94
CA LYS A 109 13.15 14.57 8.78
C LYS A 109 12.40 14.95 10.05
N SER A 110 11.31 14.26 10.36
CA SER A 110 10.56 14.52 11.58
C SER A 110 11.40 14.08 12.78
N GLU A 111 11.95 15.05 13.50
CA GLU A 111 12.54 14.86 14.84
C GLU A 111 11.51 15.17 15.95
N ASP A 112 10.31 15.63 15.56
CA ASP A 112 9.23 15.92 16.49
C ASP A 112 8.39 14.65 16.69
N GLU A 113 8.37 14.15 17.92
CA GLU A 113 7.56 13.00 18.33
C GLU A 113 6.05 13.35 18.34
N ASP A 114 5.71 14.64 18.36
CA ASP A 114 4.34 15.18 18.42
C ASP A 114 3.71 15.47 17.04
N GLU A 115 4.25 14.92 15.95
CA GLU A 115 3.67 15.10 14.60
C GLU A 115 2.64 14.00 14.29
N GLU A 116 1.45 14.40 13.86
CA GLU A 116 0.44 13.49 13.31
C GLU A 116 1.04 12.72 12.10
N VAL A 117 0.86 11.41 12.09
CA VAL A 117 1.32 10.53 11.01
C VAL A 117 0.13 9.80 10.40
N VAL A 118 0.30 9.34 9.16
CA VAL A 118 -0.75 8.60 8.46
C VAL A 118 -0.53 7.11 8.68
N PHE A 119 -1.56 6.42 9.15
CA PHE A 119 -1.59 4.97 9.28
C PHE A 119 -2.46 4.36 8.18
N TRP A 120 -1.91 3.39 7.46
CA TRP A 120 -2.63 2.56 6.50
C TRP A 120 -2.77 1.16 7.06
N ILE A 121 -4.01 0.68 7.17
CA ILE A 121 -4.30 -0.72 7.47
C ILE A 121 -4.37 -1.47 6.14
N MET A 122 -3.46 -2.42 5.96
CA MET A 122 -3.31 -3.20 4.74
C MET A 122 -3.76 -4.64 4.98
N GLU A 123 -4.79 -5.07 4.27
CA GLU A 123 -5.30 -6.43 4.32
C GLU A 123 -4.63 -7.29 3.24
N LYS A 124 -4.23 -8.50 3.61
CA LYS A 124 -3.58 -9.44 2.68
C LYS A 124 -4.63 -10.34 2.03
N ASP A 125 -4.82 -10.18 0.73
CA ASP A 125 -5.74 -11.00 -0.07
C ASP A 125 -5.01 -11.59 -1.29
N ASP A 126 -5.16 -12.90 -1.49
CA ASP A 126 -4.48 -13.72 -2.52
C ASP A 126 -2.97 -13.42 -2.74
N GLY A 127 -2.28 -12.97 -1.69
CA GLY A 127 -0.85 -12.66 -1.72
C GLY A 127 -0.51 -11.20 -2.06
N ASP A 128 -1.48 -10.38 -2.44
CA ASP A 128 -1.37 -8.93 -2.60
C ASP A 128 -1.79 -8.21 -1.30
N TYR A 129 -1.41 -6.93 -1.16
CA TYR A 129 -1.80 -6.06 -0.06
C TYR A 129 -2.76 -4.98 -0.54
N LEU A 130 -3.97 -4.98 0.01
CA LEU A 130 -5.06 -4.08 -0.34
C LEU A 130 -5.34 -3.11 0.82
N VAL A 131 -5.83 -1.92 0.52
CA VAL A 131 -6.19 -0.96 1.56
C VAL A 131 -7.49 -1.38 2.26
N GLY A 132 -7.39 -1.66 3.55
CA GLY A 132 -8.55 -1.78 4.43
C GLY A 132 -9.04 -0.41 4.90
N GLU A 133 -8.14 0.39 5.46
CA GLU A 133 -8.45 1.68 6.08
C GLU A 133 -7.24 2.62 6.06
N VAL A 134 -7.51 3.92 6.15
CA VAL A 134 -6.50 4.96 6.35
C VAL A 134 -6.96 5.91 7.44
N ASP A 135 -6.07 6.22 8.37
CA ASP A 135 -6.31 7.17 9.45
C ASP A 135 -5.09 8.09 9.68
N THR A 136 -5.28 9.20 10.38
CA THR A 136 -4.23 10.13 10.77
C THR A 136 -4.29 10.34 12.28
N ASP A 137 -3.20 10.01 12.97
CA ASP A 137 -3.14 10.04 14.43
C ASP A 137 -1.71 10.32 14.93
N TYR A 138 -1.55 10.58 16.23
CA TYR A 138 -0.25 10.66 16.88
C TYR A 138 0.32 9.26 17.12
N LYS A 139 1.65 9.14 17.07
CA LYS A 139 2.32 7.85 17.27
C LYS A 139 2.01 7.23 18.63
N ASP A 140 1.98 8.04 19.68
CA ASP A 140 1.78 7.57 21.05
C ASP A 140 0.34 7.08 21.32
N ASP A 141 -0.62 7.49 20.48
CA ASP A 141 -2.01 7.05 20.56
C ASP A 141 -2.24 5.70 19.84
N VAL A 142 -1.26 5.24 19.04
CA VAL A 142 -1.34 3.98 18.26
C VAL A 142 -0.27 2.97 18.66
N LEU A 143 0.90 3.43 19.09
CA LEU A 143 2.09 2.62 19.37
C LEU A 143 2.41 2.54 20.88
N LYS A 144 3.14 1.49 21.27
CA LYS A 144 3.64 1.24 22.64
C LYS A 144 4.92 1.99 22.99
#